data_AF-A0A959BBL3-F1
#
_entry.id   AF-A0A959BBL3-F1
#
_cell.length_a   1.000
_cell.length_b   1.000
_cell.length_c   1.000
_cell.angle_alpha   90.00
_cell.angle_beta   90.00
_cell.angle_gamma   90.00
#
_symmetry.space_group_name_H-M   'P 1'
#
loop_
_entity.id
_entity.type
_entity.pdbx_description
1 polymer ?
#
loop_
_entity_poly.entity_id
_entity_poly.type
_entity_poly.pdbx_seq_one_letter_code
_entity_poly.pdbx_strand_id
1 'polypeptide(L)'
;MSDKRKDPKAAQQALQDEVEKLLEQAGAMRQQLNATRQRILIAQIQASHQMLEHIESINLLRQSIREMLGQLEGFEPEDLEAVRYMGEQLAMAPLFHPQFEELLARKANAASNGRSFEEQLREQVIDRLDEFSFFPGDKENAAHNAALNALIHPDKLTKAEELPALLRVFLSQNPADNLDGEAALSLFQKLKEGLQEYLNRIRREDKSLKNSSFGRHAFSTEPDEGMEDFQSLRELLEKMKEAFADSIERKGPSPLLEALIAEYGLDEEDEDQYEDELLSAFLEDMLDESEGLMFSEDFDPGLDSSFDDEEEEEWLEVDNPRFPVGSFVQVIADKNLGKGFSDISIKEWQGRVEEALTNGEDIVYVVALDSLTLQQLPERFIEFTCEEEYGAFSRYEFEEEDLAPAQPRDTEEEALIAQRKLFHRYFWGNIDEDEQAARIYDVMLKSPASEDIDNWVAYFHNEVEYPFHAVVEGLVLQHIEPGTEIEVLGLEGIDEEDGFGLVASIKKGRAILSFPLMELMPVNEHDPKAQPLLDYRYWADLML
;
A
#
# COMPACT_ATOMS: atom_id res chain seq x y z
N MET A 1 34.94 6.80 -54.87
CA MET A 1 33.81 7.13 -53.97
C MET A 1 34.34 6.95 -52.56
N SER A 2 34.75 8.07 -51.95
CA SER A 2 35.33 8.11 -50.61
C SER A 2 34.20 7.95 -49.61
N ASP A 3 34.24 6.86 -48.87
CA ASP A 3 33.29 6.51 -47.82
C ASP A 3 33.37 7.58 -46.73
N LYS A 4 32.32 8.39 -46.59
CA LYS A 4 32.19 9.38 -45.52
C LYS A 4 31.98 8.60 -44.21
N ARG A 5 33.06 8.07 -43.63
CA ARG A 5 33.06 7.65 -42.23
C ARG A 5 32.72 8.91 -41.43
N LYS A 6 31.47 8.97 -40.93
CA LYS A 6 31.03 10.00 -40.00
C LYS A 6 32.07 10.09 -38.90
N ASP A 7 32.54 11.30 -38.62
CA ASP A 7 33.50 11.53 -37.56
C ASP A 7 32.88 11.01 -36.25
N PRO A 8 33.44 9.94 -35.63
CA PRO A 8 32.84 9.31 -34.46
C PRO A 8 32.71 10.30 -33.30
N LYS A 9 33.58 11.32 -33.22
CA LYS A 9 33.46 12.40 -32.25
C LYS A 9 32.22 13.28 -32.45
N ALA A 10 31.84 13.53 -33.71
CA ALA A 10 30.64 14.31 -34.01
C ALA A 10 29.35 13.53 -33.71
N ALA A 11 29.37 12.20 -33.87
CA ALA A 11 28.23 11.35 -33.51
C ALA A 11 28.07 11.24 -31.99
N GLN A 12 29.18 11.14 -31.26
CA GLN A 12 29.21 11.11 -29.81
C GLN A 12 28.68 12.41 -29.19
N GLN A 13 29.16 13.56 -29.67
CA GLN A 13 28.69 14.87 -29.20
C GLN A 13 27.18 15.05 -29.43
N ALA A 14 26.67 14.64 -30.60
CA ALA A 14 25.24 14.74 -30.88
C ALA A 14 24.38 13.88 -29.95
N LEU A 15 24.86 12.71 -29.53
CA LEU A 15 24.17 11.84 -28.58
C LEU A 15 24.22 12.40 -27.17
N GLN A 16 25.36 12.97 -26.77
CA GLN A 16 25.53 13.66 -25.50
C GLN A 16 24.57 14.85 -25.36
N ASP A 17 24.49 15.72 -26.38
CA ASP A 17 23.58 16.87 -26.39
C ASP A 17 22.10 16.42 -26.28
N GLU A 18 21.76 15.26 -26.86
CA GLU A 18 20.39 14.70 -26.78
C GLU A 18 20.07 14.13 -25.39
N VAL A 19 21.03 13.46 -24.74
CA VAL A 19 20.91 12.97 -23.36
C VAL A 19 20.76 14.14 -22.38
N GLU A 20 21.55 15.20 -22.53
CA GLU A 20 21.43 16.43 -21.73
C GLU A 20 20.04 17.05 -21.83
N LYS A 21 19.50 17.16 -23.05
CA LYS A 21 18.15 17.67 -23.27
C LYS A 21 17.07 16.79 -22.62
N LEU A 22 17.22 15.46 -22.68
CA LEU A 22 16.27 14.53 -22.05
C LEU A 22 16.31 14.63 -20.52
N LEU A 23 17.47 14.90 -19.93
CA LEU A 23 17.62 15.13 -18.49
C LEU A 23 16.94 16.41 -18.02
N GLU A 24 17.10 17.50 -18.78
CA GLU A 24 16.37 18.74 -18.50
C GLU A 24 14.85 18.52 -18.53
N GLN A 25 14.38 17.77 -19.54
CA GLN A 25 12.96 17.40 -19.66
C GLN A 25 12.49 16.52 -18.49
N ALA A 26 13.30 15.55 -18.06
CA ALA A 26 12.97 14.67 -16.94
C ALA A 26 12.88 15.44 -15.62
N GLY A 27 13.81 16.38 -15.39
CA GLY A 27 13.76 17.27 -14.23
C GLY A 27 12.51 18.15 -14.19
N ALA A 28 12.15 18.76 -15.33
CA ALA A 28 10.93 19.57 -15.43
C ALA A 28 9.65 18.75 -15.23
N MET A 29 9.59 17.55 -15.81
CA MET A 29 8.44 16.64 -15.65
C MET A 29 8.28 16.13 -14.21
N ARG A 30 9.39 15.84 -13.52
CA ARG A 30 9.34 15.43 -12.10
C ARG A 30 8.83 16.55 -11.20
N GLN A 31 9.26 17.79 -11.44
CA GLN A 31 8.73 18.95 -10.73
C GLN A 31 7.21 19.11 -10.97
N GLN A 32 6.76 18.89 -12.21
CA GLN A 32 5.35 18.93 -12.54
C GLN A 32 4.57 17.81 -11.83
N LEU A 33 5.07 16.57 -11.82
CA LEU A 33 4.45 15.44 -11.13
C LEU A 33 4.30 15.72 -9.63
N ASN A 34 5.35 16.23 -8.98
CA ASN A 34 5.30 16.59 -7.57
C ASN A 34 4.26 17.69 -7.30
N ALA A 35 4.17 18.70 -8.17
CA ALA A 35 3.16 19.75 -8.06
C ALA A 35 1.73 19.20 -8.27
N THR A 36 1.55 18.23 -9.17
CA THR A 36 0.27 17.53 -9.36
C THR A 36 -0.11 16.77 -8.08
N ARG A 37 0.79 15.96 -7.53
CA ARG A 37 0.57 15.21 -6.28
C ARG A 37 0.21 16.13 -5.10
N GLN A 38 0.97 17.22 -4.92
CA GLN A 38 0.69 18.22 -3.88
C GLN A 38 -0.71 18.81 -4.01
N ARG A 39 -1.13 19.11 -5.24
CA ARG A 39 -2.45 19.71 -5.48
C ARG A 39 -3.59 18.75 -5.21
N ILE A 40 -3.44 17.48 -5.59
CA ILE A 40 -4.41 16.42 -5.31
C ILE A 40 -4.59 16.25 -3.81
N LEU A 41 -3.47 16.16 -3.08
CA LEU A 41 -3.47 15.98 -1.64
C LEU A 41 -4.09 17.16 -0.88
N ILE A 42 -3.82 18.41 -1.30
CA ILE A 42 -4.49 19.58 -0.72
C ILE A 42 -6.00 19.52 -0.93
N ALA A 43 -6.44 19.12 -2.13
CA ALA A 43 -7.86 19.06 -2.44
C ALA A 43 -8.56 17.96 -1.62
N GLN A 44 -7.90 16.81 -1.43
CA GLN A 44 -8.38 15.74 -0.55
C GLN A 44 -8.56 16.20 0.89
N ILE A 45 -7.58 16.91 1.46
CA ILE A 45 -7.69 17.49 2.83
C ILE A 45 -8.88 18.45 2.93
N GLN A 46 -9.09 19.27 1.89
CA GLN A 46 -10.21 20.22 1.86
C GLN A 46 -11.57 19.53 1.79
N ALA A 47 -11.71 18.52 0.93
CA ALA A 47 -12.92 17.71 0.83
C ALA A 47 -13.23 17.01 2.16
N SER A 48 -12.23 16.36 2.77
CA SER A 48 -12.31 15.71 4.09
C SER A 48 -12.83 16.68 5.16
N HIS A 49 -12.29 17.89 5.17
CA HIS A 49 -12.65 18.89 6.16
C HIS A 49 -14.10 19.34 6.00
N GLN A 50 -14.52 19.66 4.77
CA GLN A 50 -15.89 20.09 4.50
C GLN A 50 -16.88 18.99 4.86
N MET A 51 -16.60 17.75 4.48
CA MET A 51 -17.41 16.59 4.83
C MET A 51 -17.56 16.40 6.35
N LEU A 52 -16.48 16.51 7.12
CA LEU A 52 -16.55 16.46 8.58
C LEU A 52 -17.43 17.57 9.16
N GLU A 53 -17.43 18.76 8.56
CA GLU A 53 -18.36 19.84 8.97
C GLU A 53 -19.83 19.48 8.67
N HIS A 54 -20.10 18.85 7.52
CA HIS A 54 -21.45 18.39 7.19
C HIS A 54 -21.92 17.29 8.15
N ILE A 55 -21.09 16.29 8.44
CA ILE A 55 -21.39 15.20 9.38
C ILE A 55 -21.64 15.74 10.79
N GLU A 56 -20.80 16.64 11.29
CA GLU A 56 -21.02 17.30 12.58
C GLU A 56 -22.35 18.06 12.61
N SER A 57 -22.66 18.79 11.54
CA SER A 57 -23.92 19.52 11.42
C SER A 57 -25.12 18.58 11.43
N ILE A 58 -25.05 17.48 10.67
CA ILE A 58 -26.09 16.44 10.62
C ILE A 58 -26.28 15.81 12.01
N ASN A 59 -25.20 15.42 12.69
CA ASN A 59 -25.27 14.84 14.03
C ASN A 59 -25.89 15.80 15.06
N LEU A 60 -25.56 17.09 15.01
CA LEU A 60 -26.18 18.10 15.87
C LEU A 60 -27.68 18.27 15.58
N LEU A 61 -28.09 18.27 14.31
CA LEU A 61 -29.49 18.33 13.91
C LEU A 61 -30.27 17.11 14.42
N ARG A 62 -29.70 15.91 14.29
CA ARG A 62 -30.29 14.67 14.76
C ARG A 62 -30.49 14.65 16.28
N GLN A 63 -29.47 15.05 17.03
CA GLN A 63 -29.59 15.19 18.49
C GLN A 63 -30.71 16.18 18.87
N SER A 64 -30.78 17.31 18.17
CA SER A 64 -31.83 18.31 18.37
C SER A 64 -33.23 17.75 18.07
N ILE A 65 -33.40 17.01 16.98
CA ILE A 65 -34.66 16.34 16.62
C ILE A 65 -35.05 15.34 17.69
N ARG A 66 -34.11 14.49 18.13
CA ARG A 66 -34.35 13.48 19.18
C ARG A 66 -34.86 14.11 20.49
N GLU A 67 -34.26 15.22 20.91
CA GLU A 67 -34.71 15.95 22.09
C GLU A 67 -36.12 16.52 21.92
N MET A 68 -36.47 17.00 20.72
CA MET A 68 -37.79 17.57 20.42
C MET A 68 -38.89 16.51 20.36
N LEU A 69 -38.61 15.28 19.89
CA LEU A 69 -39.59 14.18 19.90
C LEU A 69 -40.12 13.86 21.31
N GLY A 70 -39.26 14.00 22.33
CA GLY A 70 -39.63 13.83 23.72
C GLY A 70 -40.55 14.93 24.27
N GLN A 71 -40.71 16.03 23.54
CA GLN A 71 -41.49 17.22 23.93
C GLN A 71 -42.82 17.34 23.17
N LEU A 72 -43.08 16.47 22.18
CA LEU A 72 -44.33 16.49 21.42
C LEU A 72 -45.54 16.14 22.31
N GLU A 73 -46.57 16.98 22.24
CA GLU A 73 -47.83 16.85 22.97
C GLU A 73 -49.01 17.15 22.02
N GLY A 74 -50.19 16.56 22.28
CA GLY A 74 -51.44 16.92 21.60
C GLY A 74 -51.72 16.24 20.26
N PHE A 75 -50.95 15.20 19.94
CA PHE A 75 -51.23 14.25 18.86
C PHE A 75 -52.18 13.14 19.35
N GLU A 76 -52.93 12.51 18.45
CA GLU A 76 -53.59 11.25 18.76
C GLU A 76 -52.52 10.15 19.00
N PRO A 77 -52.82 9.11 19.80
CA PRO A 77 -51.81 8.11 20.18
C PRO A 77 -51.13 7.41 19.00
N GLU A 78 -51.88 7.12 17.94
CA GLU A 78 -51.40 6.45 16.72
C GLU A 78 -50.46 7.39 15.92
N ASP A 79 -50.86 8.64 15.72
CA ASP A 79 -50.02 9.66 15.05
C ASP A 79 -48.74 9.96 15.84
N LEU A 80 -48.83 9.99 17.18
CA LEU A 80 -47.68 10.24 18.04
C LEU A 80 -46.66 9.10 17.97
N GLU A 81 -47.13 7.86 17.82
CA GLU A 81 -46.29 6.67 17.68
C GLU A 81 -45.57 6.68 16.33
N ALA A 82 -46.28 6.93 15.22
CA ALA A 82 -45.69 7.06 13.89
C ALA A 82 -44.64 8.19 13.82
N VAL A 83 -44.97 9.36 14.36
CA VAL A 83 -44.06 10.53 14.36
C VAL A 83 -42.82 10.27 15.23
N ARG A 84 -42.97 9.58 16.36
CA ARG A 84 -41.83 9.18 17.19
C ARG A 84 -40.99 8.11 16.52
N TYR A 85 -41.60 7.14 15.88
CA TYR A 85 -40.92 6.10 15.14
C TYR A 85 -40.03 6.68 14.04
N MET A 86 -40.60 7.55 13.18
CA MET A 86 -39.83 8.25 12.14
C MET A 86 -38.64 9.04 12.72
N GLY A 87 -38.89 9.80 13.78
CA GLY A 87 -37.85 10.60 14.41
C GLY A 87 -36.79 9.77 15.15
N GLU A 88 -37.16 8.59 15.67
CA GLU A 88 -36.23 7.64 16.29
C GLU A 88 -35.39 6.93 15.24
N GLN A 89 -35.95 6.52 14.09
CA GLN A 89 -35.20 5.95 12.97
C GLN A 89 -34.13 6.91 12.45
N LEU A 90 -34.51 8.18 12.25
CA LEU A 90 -33.56 9.22 11.88
C LEU A 90 -32.53 9.53 12.98
N ALA A 91 -32.76 9.15 14.24
CA ALA A 91 -31.90 9.39 15.39
C ALA A 91 -31.13 8.14 15.90
N MET A 92 -31.26 6.99 15.24
CA MET A 92 -30.56 5.73 15.57
C MET A 92 -29.04 5.81 15.29
N ALA A 93 -28.21 5.23 16.16
CA ALA A 93 -26.76 5.20 16.00
C ALA A 93 -26.25 3.80 15.60
N PRO A 94 -25.13 3.68 14.86
CA PRO A 94 -24.40 4.74 14.15
C PRO A 94 -24.81 4.81 12.67
N LEU A 95 -25.03 6.03 12.16
CA LEU A 95 -25.34 6.30 10.75
C LEU A 95 -24.06 6.43 9.90
N PHE A 96 -22.90 6.38 10.55
CA PHE A 96 -21.58 6.56 9.96
C PHE A 96 -20.66 5.48 10.53
N HIS A 97 -19.74 4.98 9.70
CA HIS A 97 -18.75 3.98 10.07
C HIS A 97 -17.94 4.37 11.33
N PRO A 98 -17.51 3.41 12.19
CA PRO A 98 -16.72 3.70 13.40
C PRO A 98 -15.43 4.51 13.19
N GLN A 99 -14.84 4.44 12.00
CA GLN A 99 -13.68 5.25 11.63
C GLN A 99 -13.99 6.78 11.63
N PHE A 100 -15.23 7.19 11.39
CA PHE A 100 -15.64 8.59 11.49
C PHE A 100 -15.66 9.10 12.92
N GLU A 101 -16.05 8.25 13.88
CA GLU A 101 -15.99 8.59 15.30
C GLU A 101 -14.52 8.79 15.75
N GLU A 102 -13.59 8.03 15.19
CA GLU A 102 -12.16 8.25 15.41
C GLU A 102 -11.67 9.58 14.83
N LEU A 103 -12.09 9.94 13.62
CA LEU A 103 -11.78 11.23 13.00
C LEU A 103 -12.32 12.42 13.79
N LEU A 104 -13.56 12.33 14.28
CA LEU A 104 -14.17 13.34 15.15
C LEU A 104 -13.39 13.45 16.47
N ALA A 105 -12.97 12.33 17.05
CA ALA A 105 -12.13 12.33 18.25
C ALA A 105 -10.75 12.98 17.99
N ARG A 106 -10.13 12.71 16.83
CA ARG A 106 -8.88 13.36 16.41
C ARG A 106 -9.05 14.88 16.23
N LYS A 107 -10.12 15.32 15.58
CA LYS A 107 -10.45 16.75 15.41
C LYS A 107 -10.71 17.43 16.76
N ALA A 108 -11.44 16.80 17.66
CA ALA A 108 -11.66 17.30 19.02
C ALA A 108 -10.34 17.40 19.82
N ASN A 109 -9.46 16.41 19.69
CA ASN A 109 -8.12 16.43 20.29
C ASN A 109 -7.26 17.56 19.71
N ALA A 110 -7.28 17.80 18.40
CA ALA A 110 -6.57 18.90 17.75
C ALA A 110 -7.02 20.27 18.30
N ALA A 111 -8.34 20.48 18.39
CA ALA A 111 -8.93 21.69 18.93
C ALA A 111 -8.55 21.91 20.42
N SER A 112 -8.50 20.83 21.21
CA SER A 112 -8.08 20.90 22.63
C SER A 112 -6.62 21.31 22.81
N ASN A 113 -5.77 21.00 21.83
CA ASN A 113 -4.36 21.35 21.78
C ASN A 113 -4.09 22.73 21.14
N GLY A 114 -5.14 23.48 20.79
CA GLY A 114 -5.04 24.82 20.23
C GLY A 114 -4.47 24.88 18.81
N ARG A 115 -4.51 23.75 18.07
CA ARG A 115 -4.14 23.68 16.66
C ARG A 115 -5.38 23.45 15.79
N SER A 116 -5.36 23.95 14.57
CA SER A 116 -6.37 23.55 13.58
C SER A 116 -6.14 22.09 13.18
N PHE A 117 -7.21 21.31 13.06
CA PHE A 117 -7.15 19.96 12.49
C PHE A 117 -6.56 19.97 11.07
N GLU A 118 -6.88 21.00 10.28
CA GLU A 118 -6.32 21.23 8.95
C GLU A 118 -4.81 21.54 9.00
N GLU A 119 -4.34 22.24 10.05
CA GLU A 119 -2.91 22.51 10.24
C GLU A 119 -2.14 21.23 10.60
N GLN A 120 -2.72 20.33 11.43
CA GLN A 120 -2.08 19.07 11.78
C GLN A 120 -1.97 18.11 10.59
N LEU A 121 -3.03 17.98 9.79
CA LEU A 121 -3.00 17.19 8.56
C LEU A 121 -2.01 17.78 7.54
N ARG A 122 -1.97 19.11 7.39
CA ARG A 122 -0.99 19.78 6.53
C ARG A 122 0.45 19.62 7.01
N GLU A 123 0.71 19.66 8.32
CA GLU A 123 2.07 19.46 8.88
C GLU A 123 2.58 18.04 8.62
N GLN A 124 1.77 17.01 8.86
CA GLN A 124 2.14 15.61 8.57
C GLN A 124 2.43 15.39 7.08
N VAL A 125 1.68 16.08 6.22
CA VAL A 125 1.86 16.04 4.77
C VAL A 125 3.10 16.82 4.32
N ILE A 126 3.40 17.98 4.91
CA ILE A 126 4.61 18.76 4.60
C ILE A 126 5.86 17.97 5.03
N ASP A 127 5.84 17.36 6.21
CA ASP A 127 6.96 16.55 6.71
C ASP A 127 7.24 15.33 5.80
N ARG A 128 6.19 14.62 5.34
CA ARG A 128 6.35 13.52 4.36
C ARG A 128 6.71 14.02 2.96
N LEU A 129 6.16 15.13 2.49
CA LEU A 129 6.52 15.71 1.18
C LEU A 129 7.95 16.25 1.17
N ASP A 130 8.50 16.66 2.32
CA ASP A 130 9.90 17.04 2.45
C ASP A 130 10.86 15.85 2.35
N GLU A 131 10.41 14.62 2.63
CA GLU A 131 11.14 13.39 2.26
C GLU A 131 11.24 13.24 0.73
N PHE A 132 10.25 13.74 -0.02
CA PHE A 132 10.23 13.73 -1.49
C PHE A 132 10.79 15.01 -2.14
N SER A 133 11.01 16.10 -1.39
CA SER A 133 11.42 17.42 -1.89
C SER A 133 12.96 17.56 -1.97
N PHE A 134 13.56 16.85 -2.92
CA PHE A 134 15.02 16.91 -3.13
C PHE A 134 15.47 18.18 -3.89
N PHE A 135 16.07 19.16 -3.19
CA PHE A 135 17.05 20.12 -3.73
C PHE A 135 17.92 20.73 -2.60
N PRO A 136 19.15 21.21 -2.87
CA PRO A 136 20.35 20.41 -2.63
C PRO A 136 21.27 20.97 -1.53
N GLY A 137 21.86 20.06 -0.76
CA GLY A 137 23.06 20.25 0.03
C GLY A 137 23.57 18.86 0.42
N ASP A 138 24.86 18.59 0.22
CA ASP A 138 25.59 17.38 0.66
C ASP A 138 25.38 16.07 -0.14
N LYS A 139 24.26 15.88 -0.86
CA LYS A 139 24.02 14.66 -1.67
C LYS A 139 24.79 14.58 -3.00
N GLU A 140 25.55 15.61 -3.37
CA GLU A 140 26.43 15.59 -4.55
C GLU A 140 27.58 14.57 -4.40
N ASN A 141 28.02 14.22 -3.19
CA ASN A 141 29.15 13.30 -3.00
C ASN A 141 28.76 11.80 -3.04
N ALA A 142 27.57 11.43 -2.53
CA ALA A 142 27.09 10.05 -2.56
C ALA A 142 26.63 9.63 -3.98
N ALA A 143 25.89 10.51 -4.65
CA ALA A 143 25.53 10.34 -6.06
C ALA A 143 26.78 10.32 -6.97
N HIS A 144 27.86 11.01 -6.58
CA HIS A 144 29.14 10.99 -7.30
C HIS A 144 29.85 9.64 -7.23
N ASN A 145 29.83 8.97 -6.08
CA ASN A 145 30.44 7.66 -5.89
C ASN A 145 29.59 6.53 -6.50
N ALA A 146 28.25 6.60 -6.40
CA ALA A 146 27.34 5.67 -7.07
C ALA A 146 27.43 5.79 -8.61
N ALA A 147 27.59 7.02 -9.14
CA ALA A 147 27.80 7.24 -10.58
C ALA A 147 29.14 6.69 -11.08
N LEU A 148 30.21 6.78 -10.27
CA LEU A 148 31.51 6.17 -10.57
C LEU A 148 31.44 4.63 -10.62
N ASN A 149 30.61 4.00 -9.77
CA ASN A 149 30.37 2.56 -9.79
C ASN A 149 29.49 2.12 -10.98
N ALA A 150 28.45 2.88 -11.33
CA ALA A 150 27.61 2.62 -12.51
C ALA A 150 28.37 2.80 -13.84
N LEU A 151 29.41 3.66 -13.86
CA LEU A 151 30.36 3.83 -14.97
C LEU A 151 31.18 2.57 -15.30
N ILE A 152 31.38 1.72 -14.31
CA ILE A 152 32.19 0.49 -14.40
C ILE A 152 31.29 -0.71 -14.75
N HIS A 153 30.00 -0.65 -14.40
CA HIS A 153 29.02 -1.72 -14.63
C HIS A 153 27.68 -1.15 -15.14
N PRO A 154 27.56 -0.83 -16.44
CA PRO A 154 26.37 -0.19 -17.03
C PRO A 154 25.12 -1.08 -17.02
N ASP A 155 25.26 -2.35 -16.63
CA ASP A 155 24.20 -3.35 -16.60
C ASP A 155 23.48 -3.42 -15.24
N LYS A 156 23.91 -2.61 -14.25
CA LYS A 156 23.36 -2.55 -12.88
C LYS A 156 22.41 -1.36 -12.63
N LEU A 157 21.99 -0.62 -13.66
CA LEU A 157 21.03 0.48 -13.55
C LEU A 157 19.60 -0.08 -13.47
N THR A 158 19.17 -0.48 -12.27
CA THR A 158 17.85 -1.11 -12.04
C THR A 158 16.78 -0.16 -11.48
N LYS A 159 17.16 0.94 -10.81
CA LYS A 159 16.21 1.89 -10.18
C LYS A 159 16.13 3.21 -10.96
N ALA A 160 14.94 3.53 -11.47
CA ALA A 160 14.71 4.68 -12.35
C ALA A 160 14.68 6.04 -11.62
N GLU A 161 14.48 6.08 -10.29
CA GLU A 161 14.47 7.33 -9.52
C GLU A 161 15.86 7.97 -9.35
N GLU A 162 16.93 7.18 -9.43
CA GLU A 162 18.32 7.61 -9.21
C GLU A 162 19.00 8.15 -10.49
N LEU A 163 18.43 7.81 -11.65
CA LEU A 163 18.96 8.15 -12.98
C LEU A 163 19.33 9.64 -13.12
N PRO A 164 18.48 10.62 -12.74
CA PRO A 164 18.77 12.04 -12.99
C PRO A 164 19.96 12.60 -12.18
N ALA A 165 20.17 12.10 -10.96
CA ALA A 165 21.29 12.50 -10.10
C ALA A 165 22.60 11.86 -10.57
N LEU A 166 22.56 10.55 -10.86
CA LEU A 166 23.68 9.80 -11.43
C LEU A 166 24.15 10.37 -12.77
N LEU A 167 23.21 10.77 -13.63
CA LEU A 167 23.49 11.30 -14.96
C LEU A 167 24.07 12.72 -14.95
N ARG A 168 23.68 13.57 -13.99
CA ARG A 168 24.29 14.90 -13.83
C ARG A 168 25.75 14.81 -13.42
N VAL A 169 26.07 13.92 -12.48
CA VAL A 169 27.45 13.64 -12.10
C VAL A 169 28.22 13.07 -13.29
N PHE A 170 27.65 12.08 -13.98
CA PHE A 170 28.26 11.47 -15.17
C PHE A 170 28.58 12.50 -16.26
N LEU A 171 27.64 13.38 -16.63
CA LEU A 171 27.87 14.41 -17.65
C LEU A 171 28.85 15.50 -17.21
N SER A 172 28.91 15.82 -15.91
CA SER A 172 29.87 16.79 -15.36
C SER A 172 31.33 16.32 -15.46
N GLN A 173 31.56 14.99 -15.52
CA GLN A 173 32.89 14.37 -15.60
C GLN A 173 33.36 14.06 -17.02
N ASN A 174 32.53 14.32 -18.03
CA ASN A 174 32.84 14.12 -19.45
C ASN A 174 33.48 12.73 -19.76
N PRO A 175 32.73 11.63 -19.58
CA PRO A 175 33.25 10.26 -19.63
C PRO A 175 33.74 9.85 -21.03
N ALA A 176 33.36 10.65 -22.03
CA ALA A 176 33.90 10.68 -23.38
C ALA A 176 35.43 10.77 -23.45
N ASP A 177 36.08 11.39 -22.46
CA ASP A 177 37.52 11.60 -22.45
C ASP A 177 38.31 10.35 -21.99
N ASN A 178 37.66 9.40 -21.31
CA ASN A 178 38.28 8.22 -20.71
C ASN A 178 37.84 6.87 -21.33
N LEU A 179 36.81 6.88 -22.17
CA LEU A 179 36.29 5.68 -22.86
C LEU A 179 36.72 5.66 -24.32
N ASP A 180 36.84 4.46 -24.90
CA ASP A 180 36.97 4.36 -26.36
C ASP A 180 35.67 4.86 -27.05
N GLY A 181 35.80 5.31 -28.30
CA GLY A 181 34.69 5.97 -29.01
C GLY A 181 33.48 5.07 -29.28
N GLU A 182 33.62 3.74 -29.22
CA GLU A 182 32.53 2.79 -29.46
C GLU A 182 31.78 2.48 -28.16
N ALA A 183 32.51 2.30 -27.06
CA ALA A 183 31.96 2.17 -25.71
C ALA A 183 31.20 3.43 -25.29
N ALA A 184 31.73 4.62 -25.57
CA ALA A 184 31.07 5.87 -25.26
C ALA A 184 29.75 6.04 -26.05
N LEU A 185 29.73 5.67 -27.33
CA LEU A 185 28.52 5.71 -28.15
C LEU A 185 27.45 4.73 -27.65
N SER A 186 27.83 3.50 -27.31
CA SER A 186 26.93 2.49 -26.75
C SER A 186 26.29 2.96 -25.45
N LEU A 187 27.09 3.55 -24.57
CA LEU A 187 26.63 4.05 -23.28
C LEU A 187 25.65 5.21 -23.43
N PHE A 188 25.97 6.23 -24.22
CA PHE A 188 25.05 7.35 -24.47
C PHE A 188 23.74 6.89 -25.14
N GLN A 189 23.78 5.82 -25.95
CA GLN A 189 22.58 5.25 -26.57
C GLN A 189 21.68 4.56 -25.54
N LYS A 190 22.25 3.70 -24.67
CA LYS A 190 21.51 3.07 -23.56
C LYS A 190 20.91 4.13 -22.62
N LEU A 191 21.67 5.18 -22.29
CA LEU A 191 21.20 6.28 -21.44
C LEU A 191 20.03 7.04 -22.06
N LYS A 192 20.09 7.32 -23.36
CA LYS A 192 19.00 7.94 -24.09
C LYS A 192 17.73 7.10 -24.02
N GLU A 193 17.83 5.80 -24.24
CA GLU A 193 16.70 4.86 -24.21
C GLU A 193 16.07 4.79 -22.81
N GLY A 194 16.87 4.62 -21.76
CA GLY A 194 16.39 4.62 -20.38
C GLY A 194 15.72 5.94 -19.95
N LEU A 195 16.28 7.09 -20.35
CA LEU A 195 15.67 8.40 -20.09
C LEU A 195 14.33 8.60 -20.81
N GLN A 196 14.21 8.08 -22.03
CA GLN A 196 12.95 8.15 -22.79
C GLN A 196 11.86 7.29 -22.14
N GLU A 197 12.22 6.10 -21.67
CA GLU A 197 11.32 5.22 -20.93
C GLU A 197 10.87 5.85 -19.60
N TYR A 198 11.80 6.38 -18.82
CA TYR A 198 11.52 7.10 -17.58
C TYR A 198 10.57 8.30 -17.79
N LEU A 199 10.82 9.12 -18.83
CA LEU A 199 9.93 10.21 -19.21
C LEU A 199 8.52 9.74 -19.57
N ASN A 200 8.40 8.61 -20.26
CA ASN A 200 7.10 8.03 -20.61
C ASN A 200 6.38 7.46 -19.39
N ARG A 201 7.11 6.93 -18.40
CA ARG A 201 6.55 6.51 -17.11
C ARG A 201 5.97 7.70 -16.34
N ILE A 202 6.77 8.74 -16.11
CA ILE A 202 6.31 9.96 -15.40
C ILE A 202 5.10 10.61 -16.10
N ARG A 203 5.08 10.64 -17.43
CA ARG A 203 3.93 11.20 -18.17
C ARG A 203 2.65 10.37 -18.01
N ARG A 204 2.77 9.04 -17.98
CA ARG A 204 1.63 8.15 -17.73
C ARG A 204 1.10 8.36 -16.33
N GLU A 205 2.00 8.46 -15.37
CA GLU A 205 1.66 8.69 -13.97
C GLU A 205 0.99 10.06 -13.73
N ASP A 206 1.57 11.16 -14.23
CA ASP A 206 0.96 12.50 -14.12
C ASP A 206 -0.43 12.55 -14.77
N LYS A 207 -0.63 11.80 -15.86
CA LYS A 207 -1.93 11.68 -16.53
C LYS A 207 -2.90 10.83 -15.70
N SER A 208 -2.44 9.71 -15.13
CA SER A 208 -3.24 8.83 -14.27
C SER A 208 -3.73 9.59 -13.05
N LEU A 209 -2.82 10.26 -12.35
CA LEU A 209 -3.10 11.08 -11.18
C LEU A 209 -4.13 12.17 -11.47
N LYS A 210 -4.03 12.87 -12.61
CA LYS A 210 -5.03 13.89 -13.00
C LYS A 210 -6.40 13.31 -13.33
N ASN A 211 -6.47 12.03 -13.69
CA ASN A 211 -7.70 11.36 -14.08
C ASN A 211 -8.36 10.57 -12.94
N SER A 212 -7.68 10.38 -11.81
CA SER A 212 -8.26 9.81 -10.58
C SER A 212 -9.48 10.59 -10.09
N SER A 213 -10.25 10.05 -9.14
CA SER A 213 -11.36 10.75 -8.49
C SER A 213 -10.89 12.09 -7.89
N PHE A 214 -9.86 12.05 -7.05
CA PHE A 214 -9.26 13.24 -6.44
C PHE A 214 -8.49 14.11 -7.43
N GLY A 215 -7.92 13.52 -8.48
CA GLY A 215 -7.36 14.26 -9.62
C GLY A 215 -8.39 15.10 -10.33
N ARG A 216 -9.55 14.52 -10.63
CA ARG A 216 -10.67 15.26 -11.20
C ARG A 216 -11.14 16.33 -10.23
N HIS A 217 -11.30 16.03 -8.94
CA HIS A 217 -11.68 17.01 -7.92
C HIS A 217 -10.70 18.20 -7.82
N ALA A 218 -9.40 17.93 -7.72
CA ALA A 218 -8.35 18.94 -7.55
C ALA A 218 -8.16 19.88 -8.76
N PHE A 219 -8.59 19.43 -9.94
CA PHE A 219 -8.44 20.14 -11.21
C PHE A 219 -9.78 20.54 -11.87
N SER A 220 -10.92 20.09 -11.34
CA SER A 220 -12.27 20.48 -11.75
C SER A 220 -12.63 21.88 -11.20
N THR A 221 -13.63 22.50 -11.83
CA THR A 221 -14.28 23.72 -11.35
C THR A 221 -15.74 23.50 -10.98
N GLU A 222 -16.24 22.27 -11.12
CA GLU A 222 -17.61 21.88 -10.82
C GLU A 222 -17.68 21.29 -9.39
N PRO A 223 -18.79 21.51 -8.65
CA PRO A 223 -18.99 20.93 -7.33
C PRO A 223 -18.96 19.40 -7.36
N ASP A 224 -18.58 18.78 -6.25
CA ASP A 224 -18.53 17.33 -6.11
C ASP A 224 -19.95 16.76 -5.94
N GLU A 225 -20.30 15.73 -6.70
CA GLU A 225 -21.67 15.17 -6.72
C GLU A 225 -22.07 14.63 -5.33
N GLY A 226 -21.18 13.91 -4.61
CA GLY A 226 -21.53 13.41 -3.27
C GLY A 226 -21.59 14.48 -2.18
N MET A 227 -21.05 15.68 -2.40
CA MET A 227 -21.26 16.80 -1.46
C MET A 227 -22.70 17.35 -1.56
N GLU A 228 -23.37 17.14 -2.71
CA GLU A 228 -24.77 17.52 -2.88
C GLU A 228 -25.70 16.63 -2.03
N ASP A 229 -25.35 15.37 -1.79
CA ASP A 229 -26.14 14.44 -0.98
C ASP A 229 -26.09 14.79 0.52
N PHE A 230 -24.89 15.06 1.05
CA PHE A 230 -24.74 15.56 2.42
C PHE A 230 -25.48 16.88 2.65
N GLN A 231 -25.49 17.75 1.64
CA GLN A 231 -26.23 18.99 1.71
C GLN A 231 -27.74 18.74 1.69
N SER A 232 -28.22 17.84 0.83
CA SER A 232 -29.63 17.47 0.71
C SER A 232 -30.16 16.83 2.00
N LEU A 233 -29.39 15.92 2.61
CA LEU A 233 -29.73 15.29 3.90
C LEU A 233 -29.78 16.33 5.01
N ARG A 234 -28.80 17.25 5.04
CA ARG A 234 -28.79 18.34 6.02
C ARG A 234 -30.02 19.24 5.87
N GLU A 235 -30.38 19.62 4.64
CA GLU A 235 -31.55 20.46 4.36
C GLU A 235 -32.86 19.76 4.79
N LEU A 236 -32.98 18.45 4.54
CA LEU A 236 -34.08 17.64 5.03
C LEU A 236 -34.18 17.68 6.57
N LEU A 237 -33.08 17.42 7.27
CA LEU A 237 -33.06 17.44 8.75
C LEU A 237 -33.35 18.83 9.32
N GLU A 238 -32.91 19.91 8.65
CA GLU A 238 -33.28 21.28 9.02
C GLU A 238 -34.79 21.51 8.89
N LYS A 239 -35.41 21.12 7.76
CA LYS A 239 -36.88 21.21 7.57
C LYS A 239 -37.63 20.39 8.63
N MET A 240 -37.17 19.19 8.95
CA MET A 240 -37.78 18.35 9.98
C MET A 240 -37.71 18.99 11.37
N LYS A 241 -36.55 19.54 11.73
CA LYS A 241 -36.36 20.28 12.97
C LYS A 241 -37.35 21.46 13.08
N GLU A 242 -37.56 22.20 12.00
CA GLU A 242 -38.53 23.30 11.97
C GLU A 242 -39.97 22.81 12.14
N ALA A 243 -40.33 21.71 11.46
CA ALA A 243 -41.66 21.11 11.58
C ALA A 243 -41.95 20.63 13.00
N PHE A 244 -40.98 19.98 13.67
CA PHE A 244 -41.12 19.56 15.06
C PHE A 244 -41.25 20.74 16.03
N ALA A 245 -40.46 21.79 15.83
CA ALA A 245 -40.56 23.01 16.63
C ALA A 245 -41.95 23.66 16.52
N ASP A 246 -42.51 23.75 15.31
CA ASP A 246 -43.88 24.28 15.09
C ASP A 246 -44.95 23.38 15.73
N SER A 247 -44.80 22.05 15.67
CA SER A 247 -45.68 21.11 16.36
C SER A 247 -45.66 21.25 17.88
N ILE A 248 -44.48 21.45 18.48
CA ILE A 248 -44.35 21.71 19.93
C ILE A 248 -45.04 23.02 20.30
N GLU A 249 -44.87 24.08 19.51
CA GLU A 249 -45.50 25.38 19.77
C GLU A 249 -47.03 25.30 19.70
N ARG A 250 -47.56 24.54 18.74
CA ARG A 250 -49.01 24.35 18.52
C ARG A 250 -49.65 23.37 19.48
N LYS A 251 -48.86 22.46 20.07
CA LYS A 251 -49.36 21.30 20.83
C LYS A 251 -50.29 20.44 19.98
N GLY A 252 -49.82 20.06 18.80
CA GLY A 252 -50.54 19.24 17.83
C GLY A 252 -49.81 19.12 16.50
N PRO A 253 -50.42 18.49 15.49
CA PRO A 253 -49.80 18.30 14.18
C PRO A 253 -49.46 19.62 13.50
N SER A 254 -48.25 19.70 12.94
CA SER A 254 -47.77 20.86 12.19
C SER A 254 -48.12 20.68 10.71
N PRO A 255 -48.66 21.71 10.05
CA PRO A 255 -48.79 21.71 8.59
C PRO A 255 -47.46 21.57 7.86
N LEU A 256 -46.33 21.92 8.50
CA LEU A 256 -45.00 21.70 7.95
C LEU A 256 -44.63 20.23 7.99
N LEU A 257 -45.03 19.51 9.04
CA LEU A 257 -44.80 18.07 9.17
C LEU A 257 -45.64 17.31 8.13
N GLU A 258 -46.91 17.68 7.96
CA GLU A 258 -47.80 17.12 6.93
C GLU A 258 -47.26 17.37 5.52
N ALA A 259 -46.73 18.58 5.24
CA ALA A 259 -46.13 18.90 3.96
C ALA A 259 -44.86 18.08 3.69
N LEU A 260 -44.06 17.81 4.73
CA LEU A 260 -42.85 17.01 4.66
C LEU A 260 -43.17 15.53 4.38
N ILE A 261 -44.16 14.98 5.09
CA ILE A 261 -44.67 13.62 4.86
C ILE A 261 -45.16 13.47 3.40
N ALA A 262 -45.90 14.45 2.89
CA ALA A 262 -46.38 14.45 1.50
C ALA A 262 -45.27 14.68 0.45
N GLU A 263 -44.27 15.53 0.73
CA GLU A 263 -43.15 15.83 -0.17
C GLU A 263 -42.27 14.60 -0.41
N TYR A 264 -42.08 13.78 0.63
CA TYR A 264 -41.23 12.58 0.59
C TYR A 264 -42.03 11.28 0.45
N GLY A 265 -43.33 11.34 0.12
CA GLY A 265 -44.13 10.17 -0.25
C GLY A 265 -44.46 9.21 0.91
N LEU A 266 -44.41 9.68 2.16
CA LEU A 266 -44.65 8.87 3.36
C LEU A 266 -46.14 8.63 3.67
N ASP A 267 -47.02 8.91 2.70
CA ASP A 267 -48.49 8.92 2.85
C ASP A 267 -49.17 7.86 1.93
N GLU A 268 -48.42 6.90 1.35
CA GLU A 268 -49.01 5.89 0.48
C GLU A 268 -49.63 4.72 1.27
N GLU A 269 -50.96 4.65 1.18
CA GLU A 269 -51.91 3.67 1.74
C GLU A 269 -51.73 2.21 1.26
N ASP A 270 -50.52 1.65 1.25
CA ASP A 270 -50.31 0.20 1.05
C ASP A 270 -50.07 -0.48 2.41
N GLU A 271 -51.18 -0.65 3.13
CA GLU A 271 -51.36 -1.17 4.51
C GLU A 271 -50.69 -2.53 4.86
N ASP A 272 -49.90 -3.16 3.99
CA ASP A 272 -49.43 -4.53 4.26
C ASP A 272 -47.92 -4.81 4.12
N GLN A 273 -47.04 -3.94 3.56
CA GLN A 273 -45.61 -4.33 3.45
C GLN A 273 -44.48 -3.27 3.55
N TYR A 274 -44.68 -1.95 3.64
CA TYR A 274 -43.55 -1.03 3.38
C TYR A 274 -43.44 0.25 4.24
N GLU A 275 -43.85 0.26 5.51
CA GLU A 275 -43.56 1.42 6.39
C GLU A 275 -42.11 1.43 6.92
N ASP A 276 -41.46 0.27 7.01
CA ASP A 276 -40.11 0.13 7.57
C ASP A 276 -38.99 0.25 6.53
N GLU A 277 -39.25 -0.07 5.27
CA GLU A 277 -38.23 -0.18 4.22
C GLU A 277 -38.02 1.12 3.43
N LEU A 278 -38.99 2.03 3.32
CA LEU A 278 -38.89 3.14 2.37
C LEU A 278 -38.02 4.31 2.86
N LEU A 279 -38.15 4.67 4.14
CA LEU A 279 -37.28 5.67 4.78
C LEU A 279 -35.88 5.09 5.02
N SER A 280 -35.81 3.80 5.38
CA SER A 280 -34.56 3.07 5.56
C SER A 280 -33.83 2.93 4.22
N ALA A 281 -34.50 2.50 3.16
CA ALA A 281 -33.92 2.39 1.82
C ALA A 281 -33.55 3.76 1.22
N PHE A 282 -34.30 4.83 1.50
CA PHE A 282 -33.90 6.17 1.06
C PHE A 282 -32.65 6.68 1.81
N LEU A 283 -32.53 6.36 3.10
CA LEU A 283 -31.32 6.66 3.88
C LEU A 283 -30.15 5.75 3.46
N GLU A 284 -30.42 4.49 3.14
CA GLU A 284 -29.44 3.50 2.65
C GLU A 284 -28.94 3.88 1.25
N ASP A 285 -29.81 4.24 0.31
CA ASP A 285 -29.45 4.68 -1.05
C ASP A 285 -28.66 6.02 -1.03
N MET A 286 -29.02 6.96 -0.15
CA MET A 286 -28.25 8.19 0.06
C MET A 286 -26.92 7.96 0.80
N LEU A 287 -26.81 6.91 1.62
CA LEU A 287 -25.59 6.59 2.36
C LEU A 287 -24.65 5.73 1.54
N ASP A 288 -25.12 4.73 0.80
CA ASP A 288 -24.36 3.86 -0.10
C ASP A 288 -23.67 4.69 -1.20
N GLU A 289 -24.37 5.63 -1.84
CA GLU A 289 -23.77 6.52 -2.85
C GLU A 289 -22.73 7.49 -2.22
N SER A 290 -22.92 7.85 -0.94
CA SER A 290 -21.99 8.73 -0.20
C SER A 290 -20.79 7.98 0.40
N GLU A 291 -20.95 6.70 0.73
CA GLU A 291 -19.90 5.78 1.19
C GLU A 291 -18.99 5.40 0.03
N GLY A 292 -19.53 5.21 -1.18
CA GLY A 292 -18.72 5.00 -2.39
C GLY A 292 -17.74 6.14 -2.73
N LEU A 293 -17.97 7.36 -2.23
CA LEU A 293 -17.02 8.49 -2.32
C LEU A 293 -16.04 8.58 -1.14
N MET A 294 -16.36 7.94 -0.01
CA MET A 294 -15.52 7.90 1.20
C MET A 294 -14.63 6.66 1.28
N PHE A 295 -14.96 5.61 0.53
CA PHE A 295 -14.23 4.35 0.49
C PHE A 295 -13.75 3.98 -0.91
N SER A 296 -13.81 4.91 -1.88
CA SER A 296 -12.90 4.79 -3.03
C SER A 296 -11.47 4.76 -2.47
N GLU A 297 -10.67 3.77 -2.90
CA GLU A 297 -9.28 3.39 -2.53
C GLU A 297 -8.29 4.52 -2.15
N ASP A 298 -8.65 5.78 -2.36
CA ASP A 298 -7.85 6.97 -2.14
C ASP A 298 -8.08 7.65 -0.75
N PHE A 299 -9.03 7.23 0.10
CA PHE A 299 -9.39 7.92 1.36
C PHE A 299 -9.15 7.09 2.64
N ASP A 300 -7.89 6.99 3.09
CA ASP A 300 -7.57 6.64 4.48
C ASP A 300 -6.88 7.83 5.20
N PRO A 301 -7.51 8.43 6.22
CA PRO A 301 -6.88 9.45 7.06
C PRO A 301 -5.94 8.88 8.14
N GLY A 302 -5.81 7.56 8.25
CA GLY A 302 -4.63 6.87 8.73
C GLY A 302 -3.73 6.57 7.54
N LEU A 303 -2.66 7.35 7.34
CA LEU A 303 -1.72 7.13 6.25
C LEU A 303 -0.85 5.88 6.48
N ASP A 304 -1.45 4.69 6.40
CA ASP A 304 -0.81 3.38 6.30
C ASP A 304 -1.69 2.34 5.57
N SER A 305 -1.99 2.60 4.31
CA SER A 305 -2.12 1.53 3.32
C SER A 305 -1.83 2.11 1.93
N SER A 306 -0.77 1.60 1.34
CA SER A 306 -0.52 1.71 -0.09
C SER A 306 -1.45 0.74 -0.81
N PHE A 307 -2.22 1.25 -1.78
CA PHE A 307 -2.65 0.54 -3.00
C PHE A 307 -3.04 -0.93 -2.82
N ASP A 308 -4.28 -1.17 -2.41
CA ASP A 308 -5.21 -2.18 -2.91
C ASP A 308 -6.45 -2.06 -2.01
N ASP A 309 -7.65 -2.04 -2.60
CA ASP A 309 -8.82 -2.78 -2.09
C ASP A 309 -10.01 -2.50 -3.01
N GLU A 310 -10.22 -3.42 -3.96
CA GLU A 310 -11.55 -3.72 -4.49
C GLU A 310 -12.43 -4.14 -3.31
N GLU A 311 -13.69 -3.70 -3.24
CA GLU A 311 -14.67 -4.08 -2.21
C GLU A 311 -14.59 -5.60 -1.90
N GLU A 312 -13.90 -5.98 -0.82
CA GLU A 312 -13.78 -7.39 -0.43
C GLU A 312 -15.14 -7.86 0.08
N GLU A 313 -15.82 -8.71 -0.71
CA GLU A 313 -16.91 -9.53 -0.21
C GLU A 313 -16.44 -10.22 1.09
N GLU A 314 -17.15 -10.04 2.22
CA GLU A 314 -16.75 -10.67 3.50
C GLU A 314 -16.75 -12.20 3.36
N TRP A 315 -15.58 -12.78 3.12
CA TRP A 315 -15.37 -14.22 3.09
C TRP A 315 -15.30 -14.78 4.52
N LEU A 316 -16.31 -15.58 4.89
CA LEU A 316 -16.41 -16.22 6.20
C LEU A 316 -15.95 -17.68 6.15
N GLU A 317 -15.37 -18.19 7.23
CA GLU A 317 -15.07 -19.62 7.35
C GLU A 317 -16.35 -20.48 7.27
N VAL A 318 -16.30 -21.53 6.44
CA VAL A 318 -17.43 -22.45 6.27
C VAL A 318 -17.52 -23.41 7.46
N ASP A 319 -18.68 -23.41 8.12
CA ASP A 319 -19.01 -24.42 9.13
C ASP A 319 -19.18 -25.81 8.48
N ASN A 320 -18.26 -26.73 8.80
CA ASN A 320 -18.26 -28.14 8.38
C ASN A 320 -18.23 -28.34 6.84
N PRO A 321 -17.13 -27.94 6.18
CA PRO A 321 -16.99 -27.97 4.72
C PRO A 321 -16.94 -29.41 4.19
N ARG A 322 -17.27 -29.59 2.91
CA ARG A 322 -17.23 -30.91 2.24
C ARG A 322 -15.84 -31.53 2.24
N PHE A 323 -14.82 -30.70 2.06
CA PHE A 323 -13.43 -31.07 2.26
C PHE A 323 -12.94 -30.45 3.57
N PRO A 324 -12.82 -31.23 4.66
CA PRO A 324 -12.38 -30.69 5.94
C PRO A 324 -10.98 -30.05 5.85
N VAL A 325 -10.77 -28.97 6.59
CA VAL A 325 -9.43 -28.38 6.79
C VAL A 325 -8.45 -29.46 7.25
N GLY A 326 -7.25 -29.47 6.65
CA GLY A 326 -6.20 -30.47 6.82
C GLY A 326 -6.36 -31.74 5.96
N SER A 327 -7.48 -31.92 5.26
CA SER A 327 -7.66 -33.02 4.30
C SER A 327 -6.93 -32.76 2.98
N PHE A 328 -6.71 -33.82 2.19
CA PHE A 328 -6.08 -33.71 0.88
C PHE A 328 -7.10 -33.74 -0.25
N VAL A 329 -6.86 -32.89 -1.24
CA VAL A 329 -7.66 -32.78 -2.46
C VAL A 329 -6.77 -32.83 -3.69
N GLN A 330 -7.36 -33.25 -4.80
CA GLN A 330 -6.78 -33.24 -6.13
C GLN A 330 -7.66 -32.37 -7.03
N VAL A 331 -7.04 -31.48 -7.77
CA VAL A 331 -7.69 -30.65 -8.78
C VAL A 331 -8.08 -31.54 -9.97
N ILE A 332 -9.36 -31.59 -10.31
CA ILE A 332 -9.91 -32.40 -11.41
C ILE A 332 -10.30 -31.59 -12.63
N ALA A 333 -10.49 -30.27 -12.46
CA ALA A 333 -10.66 -29.32 -13.55
C ALA A 333 -9.32 -28.70 -13.96
N ASP A 334 -9.29 -28.05 -15.12
CA ASP A 334 -8.15 -27.26 -15.55
C ASP A 334 -8.59 -25.80 -15.54
N LYS A 335 -7.88 -24.93 -14.82
CA LYS A 335 -8.08 -23.49 -14.84
C LYS A 335 -6.86 -22.82 -15.45
N ASN A 336 -7.10 -21.67 -16.10
CA ASN A 336 -6.04 -20.93 -16.74
C ASN A 336 -5.33 -20.04 -15.72
N LEU A 337 -4.04 -20.24 -15.50
CA LEU A 337 -3.16 -19.42 -14.64
C LEU A 337 -2.83 -18.03 -15.24
N GLY A 338 -3.72 -17.46 -16.05
CA GLY A 338 -3.54 -16.14 -16.65
C GLY A 338 -2.70 -16.10 -17.95
N LYS A 339 -2.37 -14.88 -18.38
CA LYS A 339 -1.67 -14.63 -19.66
C LYS A 339 -0.19 -14.97 -19.56
N GLY A 340 0.23 -16.07 -20.17
CA GLY A 340 1.64 -16.47 -20.27
C GLY A 340 1.90 -17.92 -19.89
N PHE A 341 0.96 -18.54 -19.16
CA PHE A 341 1.08 -19.89 -18.62
C PHE A 341 -0.06 -20.83 -19.03
N SER A 342 -0.77 -20.50 -20.12
CA SER A 342 -1.88 -21.32 -20.65
C SER A 342 -1.48 -22.72 -21.10
N ASP A 343 -0.17 -23.02 -21.16
CA ASP A 343 0.39 -24.33 -21.46
C ASP A 343 0.71 -25.16 -20.21
N ILE A 344 0.56 -24.58 -19.01
CA ILE A 344 0.63 -25.30 -17.73
C ILE A 344 -0.78 -25.79 -17.42
N SER A 345 -0.93 -27.11 -17.26
CA SER A 345 -2.17 -27.70 -16.78
C SER A 345 -2.08 -27.86 -15.27
N ILE A 346 -3.08 -27.35 -14.56
CA ILE A 346 -3.21 -27.51 -13.10
C ILE A 346 -4.00 -28.77 -12.74
N LYS A 347 -4.59 -29.41 -13.74
CA LYS A 347 -5.25 -30.69 -13.57
C LYS A 347 -4.28 -31.70 -12.95
N GLU A 348 -4.77 -32.45 -11.98
CA GLU A 348 -4.02 -33.42 -11.19
C GLU A 348 -3.07 -32.83 -10.14
N TRP A 349 -2.98 -31.50 -9.99
CA TRP A 349 -2.34 -30.91 -8.82
C TRP A 349 -3.01 -31.40 -7.55
N GLN A 350 -2.22 -31.63 -6.50
CA GLN A 350 -2.75 -32.04 -5.19
C GLN A 350 -2.15 -31.17 -4.10
N GLY A 351 -2.91 -31.04 -3.04
CA GLY A 351 -2.55 -30.23 -1.90
C GLY A 351 -3.46 -30.49 -0.73
N ARG A 352 -3.17 -29.77 0.35
CA ARG A 352 -3.91 -29.79 1.60
C ARG A 352 -4.82 -28.60 1.67
N VAL A 353 -6.07 -28.82 2.07
CA VAL A 353 -7.01 -27.74 2.37
C VAL A 353 -6.52 -27.01 3.61
N GLU A 354 -6.15 -25.74 3.46
CA GLU A 354 -5.83 -24.84 4.59
C GLU A 354 -7.10 -24.17 5.09
N GLU A 355 -7.93 -23.67 4.18
CA GLU A 355 -9.13 -22.90 4.52
C GLU A 355 -10.29 -23.26 3.58
N ALA A 356 -11.51 -23.04 4.07
CA ALA A 356 -12.73 -23.13 3.29
C ALA A 356 -13.56 -21.89 3.62
N LEU A 357 -13.75 -21.03 2.63
CA LEU A 357 -14.33 -19.70 2.77
C LEU A 357 -15.63 -19.61 1.98
N THR A 358 -16.56 -18.78 2.44
CA THR A 358 -17.81 -18.47 1.75
C THR A 358 -18.21 -17.02 1.88
N ASN A 359 -18.72 -16.45 0.80
CA ASN A 359 -19.39 -15.14 0.76
C ASN A 359 -20.92 -15.27 0.90
N GLY A 360 -21.42 -16.46 1.24
CA GLY A 360 -22.85 -16.78 1.34
C GLY A 360 -23.47 -17.37 0.07
N GLU A 361 -22.85 -17.16 -1.10
CA GLU A 361 -23.30 -17.76 -2.38
C GLU A 361 -22.37 -18.90 -2.83
N ASP A 362 -21.07 -18.66 -2.79
CA ASP A 362 -20.03 -19.56 -3.26
C ASP A 362 -19.17 -20.09 -2.11
N ILE A 363 -18.55 -21.25 -2.34
CA ILE A 363 -17.55 -21.83 -1.43
C ILE A 363 -16.24 -21.99 -2.18
N VAL A 364 -15.20 -21.36 -1.65
CA VAL A 364 -13.83 -21.41 -2.14
C VAL A 364 -12.96 -22.14 -1.13
N TYR A 365 -12.07 -23.00 -1.61
CA TYR A 365 -11.10 -23.74 -0.82
C TYR A 365 -9.70 -23.22 -1.12
N VAL A 366 -8.99 -22.76 -0.08
CA VAL A 366 -7.57 -22.45 -0.17
C VAL A 366 -6.78 -23.73 0.00
N VAL A 367 -6.02 -24.09 -1.03
CA VAL A 367 -5.25 -25.34 -1.08
C VAL A 367 -3.76 -25.03 -1.16
N ALA A 368 -3.02 -25.41 -0.13
CA ALA A 368 -1.57 -25.43 -0.17
C ALA A 368 -1.08 -26.66 -0.94
N LEU A 369 -0.33 -26.42 -2.01
CA LEU A 369 0.22 -27.46 -2.85
C LEU A 369 1.21 -28.34 -2.08
N ASP A 370 1.15 -29.65 -2.34
CA ASP A 370 2.08 -30.57 -1.71
C ASP A 370 3.47 -30.53 -2.35
N SER A 371 4.46 -31.07 -1.64
CA SER A 371 5.87 -31.09 -2.04
C SER A 371 6.12 -31.73 -3.41
N LEU A 372 5.32 -32.72 -3.82
CA LEU A 372 5.47 -33.38 -5.12
C LEU A 372 4.95 -32.50 -6.26
N THR A 373 3.82 -31.82 -6.05
CA THR A 373 3.27 -30.87 -7.01
C THR A 373 4.19 -29.66 -7.12
N LEU A 374 4.68 -29.11 -6.00
CA LEU A 374 5.63 -28.00 -5.99
C LEU A 374 6.90 -28.31 -6.80
N GLN A 375 7.47 -29.51 -6.66
CA GLN A 375 8.66 -29.94 -7.41
C GLN A 375 8.43 -30.11 -8.93
N GLN A 376 7.17 -30.20 -9.36
CA GLN A 376 6.80 -30.36 -10.77
C GLN A 376 6.42 -29.03 -11.43
N LEU A 377 6.33 -27.95 -10.66
CA LEU A 377 6.07 -26.62 -11.20
C LEU A 377 7.21 -26.22 -12.15
N PRO A 378 6.90 -25.66 -13.33
CA PRO A 378 7.93 -25.17 -14.24
C PRO A 378 8.75 -24.04 -13.61
N GLU A 379 10.06 -24.09 -13.77
CA GLU A 379 11.00 -23.07 -13.25
C GLU A 379 10.58 -21.64 -13.64
N ARG A 380 10.30 -21.40 -14.92
CA ARG A 380 9.83 -20.09 -15.42
C ARG A 380 8.55 -19.56 -14.74
N PHE A 381 7.74 -20.46 -14.17
CA PHE A 381 6.50 -20.08 -13.49
C PHE A 381 6.81 -19.65 -12.05
N ILE A 382 7.68 -20.41 -11.37
CA ILE A 382 8.15 -20.06 -10.02
C ILE A 382 8.94 -18.74 -10.04
N GLU A 383 9.83 -18.55 -11.03
CA GLU A 383 10.59 -17.30 -11.20
C GLU A 383 9.64 -16.09 -11.33
N PHE A 384 8.68 -16.17 -12.26
CA PHE A 384 7.71 -15.10 -12.49
C PHE A 384 6.87 -14.77 -11.24
N THR A 385 6.37 -15.79 -10.54
CA THR A 385 5.54 -15.61 -9.34
C THR A 385 6.35 -15.11 -8.15
N CYS A 386 7.65 -15.41 -8.07
CA CYS A 386 8.53 -14.80 -7.06
C CYS A 386 8.75 -13.31 -7.31
N GLU A 387 8.87 -12.89 -8.57
CA GLU A 387 9.11 -11.49 -8.95
C GLU A 387 7.85 -10.63 -8.88
N GLU A 388 6.70 -11.13 -9.35
CA GLU A 388 5.48 -10.33 -9.52
C GLU A 388 4.48 -10.50 -8.36
N GLU A 389 4.48 -11.66 -7.70
CA GLU A 389 3.47 -12.05 -6.69
C GLU A 389 4.11 -12.49 -5.35
N TYR A 390 5.34 -12.06 -5.09
CA TYR A 390 6.09 -12.32 -3.84
C TYR A 390 6.09 -13.79 -3.39
N GLY A 391 6.07 -14.74 -4.33
CA GLY A 391 6.17 -16.18 -4.03
C GLY A 391 4.84 -16.89 -3.78
N ALA A 392 3.71 -16.33 -4.22
CA ALA A 392 2.37 -16.92 -4.11
C ALA A 392 2.13 -18.22 -4.92
N PHE A 393 3.16 -18.89 -5.46
CA PHE A 393 3.03 -20.09 -6.30
C PHE A 393 2.61 -21.39 -5.60
N SER A 394 2.38 -21.33 -4.28
CA SER A 394 2.24 -22.51 -3.43
C SER A 394 0.85 -22.69 -2.85
N ARG A 395 -0.01 -21.67 -2.98
CA ARG A 395 -1.38 -21.66 -2.49
C ARG A 395 -2.29 -21.19 -3.62
N TYR A 396 -3.42 -21.87 -3.76
CA TYR A 396 -4.41 -21.55 -4.78
C TYR A 396 -5.82 -21.76 -4.26
N GLU A 397 -6.71 -20.94 -4.77
CA GLU A 397 -8.14 -21.01 -4.52
C GLU A 397 -8.84 -21.87 -5.56
N PHE A 398 -9.71 -22.76 -5.08
CA PHE A 398 -10.50 -23.64 -5.92
C PHE A 398 -11.95 -23.68 -5.48
N GLU A 399 -12.85 -23.73 -6.46
CA GLU A 399 -14.27 -23.98 -6.20
C GLU A 399 -14.47 -25.45 -5.78
N GLU A 400 -15.53 -25.72 -5.03
CA GLU A 400 -15.81 -27.07 -4.54
C GLU A 400 -15.90 -28.12 -5.67
N GLU A 401 -16.41 -27.73 -6.84
CA GLU A 401 -16.61 -28.63 -7.97
C GLU A 401 -15.33 -29.00 -8.73
N ASP A 402 -14.27 -28.23 -8.55
CA ASP A 402 -12.96 -28.48 -9.18
C ASP A 402 -12.11 -29.48 -8.40
N LEU A 403 -12.58 -29.92 -7.23
CA LEU A 403 -11.82 -30.73 -6.29
C LEU A 403 -12.39 -32.15 -6.15
N ALA A 404 -11.48 -33.11 -5.99
CA ALA A 404 -11.79 -34.48 -5.59
C ALA A 404 -10.95 -34.88 -4.37
N PRO A 405 -11.46 -35.74 -3.47
CA PRO A 405 -10.68 -36.19 -2.32
C PRO A 405 -9.46 -37.01 -2.77
N ALA A 406 -8.31 -36.72 -2.17
CA ALA A 406 -7.04 -37.37 -2.46
C ALA A 406 -6.45 -38.03 -1.20
N GLN A 407 -5.42 -38.86 -1.40
CA GLN A 407 -4.65 -39.41 -0.28
C GLN A 407 -3.46 -38.51 0.00
N PRO A 408 -3.09 -38.29 1.28
CA PRO A 408 -1.87 -37.57 1.64
C PRO A 408 -0.64 -38.16 0.94
N ARG A 409 0.17 -37.31 0.33
CA ARG A 409 1.43 -37.70 -0.31
C ARG A 409 2.67 -37.27 0.49
N ASP A 410 2.50 -36.33 1.41
CA ASP A 410 3.53 -35.77 2.28
C ASP A 410 2.95 -35.23 3.60
N THR A 411 3.83 -34.63 4.40
CA THR A 411 3.51 -33.89 5.63
C THR A 411 3.54 -32.37 5.40
N GLU A 412 2.90 -31.60 6.28
CA GLU A 412 2.97 -30.12 6.24
C GLU A 412 4.40 -29.60 6.30
N GLU A 413 5.24 -30.22 7.13
CA GLU A 413 6.66 -29.89 7.23
C GLU A 413 7.39 -30.15 5.90
N GLU A 414 7.14 -31.28 5.23
CA GLU A 414 7.75 -31.57 3.93
C GLU A 414 7.31 -30.59 2.83
N ALA A 415 6.03 -30.19 2.81
CA ALA A 415 5.50 -29.19 1.89
C ALA A 415 6.13 -27.82 2.13
N LEU A 416 6.17 -27.35 3.39
CA LEU A 416 6.81 -26.09 3.78
C LEU A 416 8.29 -26.05 3.39
N ILE A 417 9.02 -27.13 3.65
CA ILE A 417 10.44 -27.23 3.27
C ILE A 417 10.61 -27.17 1.75
N ALA A 418 9.73 -27.81 0.97
CA ALA A 418 9.77 -27.77 -0.49
C ALA A 418 9.47 -26.37 -1.03
N GLN A 419 8.44 -25.71 -0.51
CA GLN A 419 8.07 -24.34 -0.83
C GLN A 419 9.24 -23.38 -0.55
N ARG A 420 9.77 -23.37 0.67
CA ARG A 420 10.87 -22.47 1.08
C ARG A 420 12.13 -22.69 0.23
N LYS A 421 12.45 -23.94 -0.10
CA LYS A 421 13.56 -24.26 -1.01
C LYS A 421 13.40 -23.68 -2.40
N LEU A 422 12.18 -23.67 -2.94
CA LEU A 422 11.89 -23.10 -4.24
C LEU A 422 11.88 -21.57 -4.16
N PHE A 423 11.16 -21.01 -3.19
CA PHE A 423 11.06 -19.56 -2.99
C PHE A 423 12.45 -18.91 -2.87
N HIS A 424 13.27 -19.34 -1.91
CA HIS A 424 14.60 -18.75 -1.72
C HIS A 424 15.58 -19.05 -2.87
N ARG A 425 15.33 -20.10 -3.68
CA ARG A 425 16.18 -20.40 -4.84
C ARG A 425 16.00 -19.36 -5.95
N TYR A 426 14.82 -18.77 -6.07
CA TYR A 426 14.47 -17.86 -7.17
C TYR A 426 14.31 -16.40 -6.73
N PHE A 427 13.87 -16.14 -5.50
CA PHE A 427 13.60 -14.79 -5.00
C PHE A 427 14.86 -13.92 -4.84
N TRP A 428 15.95 -14.49 -4.30
CA TRP A 428 17.18 -13.74 -4.02
C TRP A 428 18.06 -13.51 -5.25
N GLY A 429 17.64 -14.01 -6.42
CA GLY A 429 18.45 -14.09 -7.63
C GLY A 429 18.93 -15.52 -7.89
N ASN A 430 19.62 -15.70 -9.02
CA ASN A 430 20.09 -17.01 -9.45
C ASN A 430 21.22 -17.50 -8.53
N ILE A 431 20.91 -18.42 -7.62
CA ILE A 431 21.88 -18.98 -6.66
C ILE A 431 23.07 -19.69 -7.32
N ASP A 432 22.96 -20.09 -8.59
CA ASP A 432 24.03 -20.73 -9.34
C ASP A 432 24.99 -19.70 -9.99
N GLU A 433 24.61 -18.42 -10.04
CA GLU A 433 25.36 -17.31 -10.67
C GLU A 433 25.71 -16.16 -9.70
N ASP A 434 24.94 -15.97 -8.64
CA ASP A 434 25.11 -14.92 -7.64
C ASP A 434 25.57 -15.52 -6.29
N GLU A 435 26.84 -15.24 -5.94
CA GLU A 435 27.44 -15.71 -4.70
C GLU A 435 26.76 -15.14 -3.44
N GLN A 436 26.17 -13.95 -3.50
CA GLN A 436 25.42 -13.38 -2.38
C GLN A 436 24.08 -14.09 -2.21
N ALA A 437 23.35 -14.31 -3.31
CA ALA A 437 22.10 -15.08 -3.29
C ALA A 437 22.35 -16.49 -2.73
N ALA A 438 23.43 -17.16 -3.13
CA ALA A 438 23.82 -18.47 -2.60
C ALA A 438 24.09 -18.45 -1.09
N ARG A 439 24.77 -17.41 -0.57
CA ARG A 439 25.02 -17.30 0.88
C ARG A 439 23.73 -17.04 1.66
N ILE A 440 22.87 -16.16 1.17
CA ILE A 440 21.57 -15.88 1.81
C ILE A 440 20.71 -17.16 1.81
N TYR A 441 20.65 -17.87 0.69
CA TYR A 441 19.99 -19.17 0.58
C TYR A 441 20.48 -20.17 1.63
N ASP A 442 21.81 -20.29 1.79
CA ASP A 442 22.43 -21.18 2.78
C ASP A 442 22.07 -20.81 4.23
N VAL A 443 21.92 -19.52 4.53
CA VAL A 443 21.45 -19.05 5.83
C VAL A 443 19.97 -19.41 6.01
N MET A 444 19.08 -19.02 5.08
CA MET A 444 17.63 -19.22 5.17
C MET A 444 17.21 -20.68 5.24
N LEU A 445 17.99 -21.57 4.63
CA LEU A 445 17.71 -23.00 4.61
C LEU A 445 18.62 -23.80 5.54
N LYS A 446 19.25 -23.16 6.52
CA LYS A 446 19.99 -23.86 7.57
C LYS A 446 19.07 -24.75 8.39
N SER A 447 17.90 -24.22 8.78
CA SER A 447 16.78 -24.95 9.36
C SER A 447 15.53 -24.62 8.54
N PRO A 448 15.27 -25.36 7.44
CA PRO A 448 14.20 -25.02 6.50
C PRO A 448 12.78 -25.03 7.08
N ALA A 449 12.56 -25.69 8.22
CA ALA A 449 11.28 -25.69 8.93
C ALA A 449 11.11 -24.53 9.91
N SER A 450 12.17 -23.74 10.14
CA SER A 450 12.15 -22.52 10.96
C SER A 450 11.95 -21.28 10.08
N GLU A 451 11.49 -20.19 10.69
CA GLU A 451 11.35 -18.90 10.04
C GLU A 451 12.72 -18.33 9.59
N ASP A 452 12.69 -17.41 8.63
CA ASP A 452 13.90 -16.77 8.09
C ASP A 452 14.67 -16.03 9.18
N ILE A 453 13.95 -15.25 9.99
CA ILE A 453 14.55 -14.45 11.05
C ILE A 453 15.24 -15.32 12.11
N ASP A 454 14.66 -16.47 12.45
CA ASP A 454 15.27 -17.45 13.37
C ASP A 454 16.59 -18.01 12.81
N ASN A 455 16.62 -18.27 11.50
CA ASN A 455 17.84 -18.71 10.83
C ASN A 455 18.92 -17.62 10.82
N TRP A 456 18.54 -16.36 10.62
CA TRP A 456 19.45 -15.22 10.77
C TRP A 456 19.98 -15.08 12.20
N VAL A 457 19.11 -15.15 13.22
CA VAL A 457 19.50 -15.15 14.64
C VAL A 457 20.53 -16.25 14.91
N ALA A 458 20.23 -17.48 14.47
CA ALA A 458 21.13 -18.61 14.65
C ALA A 458 22.47 -18.40 13.94
N TYR A 459 22.47 -17.83 12.74
CA TYR A 459 23.68 -17.55 11.97
C TYR A 459 24.55 -16.50 12.67
N PHE A 460 23.98 -15.37 13.08
CA PHE A 460 24.71 -14.33 13.80
C PHE A 460 25.23 -14.81 15.16
N HIS A 461 24.48 -15.64 15.89
CA HIS A 461 24.99 -16.17 17.16
C HIS A 461 26.11 -17.20 17.02
N ASN A 462 26.08 -18.04 15.99
CA ASN A 462 26.93 -19.22 15.92
C ASN A 462 28.10 -19.10 14.92
N GLU A 463 27.94 -18.31 13.87
CA GLU A 463 28.87 -18.28 12.74
C GLU A 463 29.56 -16.93 12.54
N VAL A 464 28.95 -15.82 12.99
CA VAL A 464 29.55 -14.49 12.87
C VAL A 464 30.61 -14.24 13.95
N GLU A 465 31.78 -13.76 13.51
CA GLU A 465 32.88 -13.44 14.41
C GLU A 465 32.74 -12.02 14.99
N TYR A 466 32.66 -11.94 16.32
CA TYR A 466 32.67 -10.67 17.05
C TYR A 466 33.98 -10.45 17.83
N PRO A 467 34.36 -9.18 18.11
CA PRO A 467 33.72 -7.96 17.62
C PRO A 467 34.14 -7.62 16.18
N PHE A 468 33.28 -6.91 15.45
CA PHE A 468 33.62 -6.30 14.15
C PHE A 468 33.28 -4.82 14.14
N HIS A 469 33.83 -4.07 13.18
CA HIS A 469 33.60 -2.62 13.09
C HIS A 469 32.59 -2.32 11.99
N ALA A 470 31.70 -1.37 12.27
CA ALA A 470 30.68 -0.90 11.35
C ALA A 470 30.57 0.62 11.42
N VAL A 471 29.89 1.20 10.44
CA VAL A 471 29.56 2.61 10.34
C VAL A 471 28.04 2.72 10.40
N VAL A 472 27.52 3.62 11.21
CA VAL A 472 26.08 3.89 11.24
C VAL A 472 25.67 4.58 9.95
N GLU A 473 24.66 4.05 9.26
CA GLU A 473 24.07 4.63 8.06
C GLU A 473 22.69 5.24 8.32
N GLY A 474 21.91 4.64 9.23
CA GLY A 474 20.48 4.85 9.38
C GLY A 474 20.01 6.16 10.03
N LEU A 475 18.76 6.49 9.71
CA LEU A 475 18.02 7.73 9.99
C LEU A 475 16.96 7.55 11.08
N VAL A 476 16.72 6.31 11.56
CA VAL A 476 15.54 5.96 12.36
C VAL A 476 15.74 6.27 13.84
N LEU A 477 16.92 5.96 14.39
CA LEU A 477 17.23 6.27 15.78
C LEU A 477 18.26 7.42 15.88
N GLN A 478 17.76 8.64 16.15
CA GLN A 478 18.52 9.91 16.20
C GLN A 478 19.61 10.00 17.30
N HIS A 479 20.05 8.88 17.88
CA HIS A 479 20.99 8.85 19.00
C HIS A 479 22.46 8.75 18.56
N ILE A 480 22.73 8.33 17.33
CA ILE A 480 24.08 8.23 16.78
C ILE A 480 24.12 8.90 15.40
N GLU A 481 25.02 9.86 15.23
CA GLU A 481 25.20 10.54 13.95
C GLU A 481 25.60 9.54 12.84
N PRO A 482 24.96 9.60 11.66
CA PRO A 482 25.39 8.83 10.49
C PRO A 482 26.87 9.07 10.17
N GLY A 483 27.55 8.05 9.68
CA GLY A 483 28.99 8.05 9.45
C GLY A 483 29.82 7.76 10.72
N THR A 484 29.20 7.59 11.90
CA THR A 484 29.92 7.20 13.11
C THR A 484 30.41 5.76 13.01
N GLU A 485 31.72 5.55 13.14
CA GLU A 485 32.30 4.22 13.32
C GLU A 485 32.03 3.69 14.74
N ILE A 486 31.57 2.46 14.82
CA ILE A 486 31.20 1.74 16.03
C ILE A 486 31.79 0.32 16.02
N GLU A 487 31.89 -0.28 17.20
CA GLU A 487 32.30 -1.69 17.37
C GLU A 487 31.05 -2.52 17.71
N VAL A 488 30.69 -3.48 16.87
CA VAL A 488 29.60 -4.42 17.11
C VAL A 488 30.12 -5.59 17.95
N LEU A 489 29.52 -5.81 19.12
CA LEU A 489 30.00 -6.77 20.12
C LEU A 489 29.31 -8.12 20.06
N GLY A 490 28.09 -8.18 19.52
CA GLY A 490 27.27 -9.38 19.47
C GLY A 490 25.83 -9.07 19.12
N LEU A 491 25.08 -10.09 18.68
CA LEU A 491 23.62 -10.04 18.57
C LEU A 491 22.97 -10.09 19.97
N GLU A 492 21.98 -9.24 20.21
CA GLU A 492 21.15 -9.25 21.43
C GLU A 492 19.84 -10.01 21.22
N GLY A 493 19.24 -9.93 20.04
CA GLY A 493 17.99 -10.61 19.70
C GLY A 493 17.28 -9.97 18.51
N ILE A 494 15.94 -10.08 18.51
CA ILE A 494 15.03 -9.47 17.55
C ILE A 494 14.29 -8.32 18.24
N ASP A 495 14.03 -7.23 17.53
CA ASP A 495 13.12 -6.17 17.94
C ASP A 495 11.67 -6.57 17.65
N GLU A 496 10.92 -6.93 18.68
CA GLU A 496 9.50 -7.30 18.57
C GLU A 496 8.56 -6.10 18.61
N GLU A 497 9.02 -4.91 19.04
CA GLU A 497 8.15 -3.75 19.26
C GLU A 497 8.13 -2.80 18.05
N ASP A 498 9.30 -2.50 17.48
CA ASP A 498 9.42 -1.49 16.42
C ASP A 498 9.68 -2.08 15.02
N GLY A 499 9.79 -3.41 14.90
CA GLY A 499 9.89 -4.11 13.61
C GLY A 499 11.26 -4.04 12.91
N PHE A 500 12.30 -3.50 13.55
CA PHE A 500 13.63 -3.32 12.93
C PHE A 500 14.45 -4.62 12.75
N GLY A 501 13.87 -5.79 12.99
CA GLY A 501 14.54 -7.08 12.88
C GLY A 501 15.63 -7.28 13.93
N LEU A 502 16.82 -7.70 13.51
CA LEU A 502 17.92 -8.03 14.41
C LEU A 502 18.52 -6.79 15.10
N VAL A 503 18.75 -6.91 16.40
CA VAL A 503 19.37 -5.87 17.25
C VAL A 503 20.72 -6.34 17.79
N ALA A 504 21.74 -5.50 17.65
CA ALA A 504 23.10 -5.76 18.11
C ALA A 504 23.45 -4.90 19.32
N SER A 505 24.32 -5.46 20.16
CA SER A 505 25.06 -4.69 21.14
C SER A 505 26.22 -3.98 20.45
N ILE A 506 26.20 -2.65 20.44
CA ILE A 506 27.23 -1.81 19.83
C ILE A 506 27.96 -1.01 20.89
N LYS A 507 29.22 -0.66 20.60
CA LYS A 507 30.08 0.12 21.48
C LYS A 507 30.56 1.39 20.79
N LYS A 508 30.17 2.53 21.37
CA LYS A 508 30.62 3.87 20.99
C LYS A 508 31.43 4.49 22.13
N GLY A 509 32.75 4.47 22.01
CA GLY A 509 33.66 4.92 23.06
C GLY A 509 33.57 4.07 24.34
N ARG A 510 32.86 4.56 25.37
CA ARG A 510 32.63 3.84 26.64
C ARG A 510 31.19 3.36 26.82
N ALA A 511 30.25 3.81 25.98
CA ALA A 511 28.87 3.40 26.04
C ALA A 511 28.68 2.09 25.26
N ILE A 512 27.84 1.21 25.80
CA ILE A 512 27.30 0.04 25.10
C ILE A 512 25.81 0.33 24.94
N LEU A 513 25.30 0.16 23.72
CA LEU A 513 23.93 0.50 23.32
C LEU A 513 23.39 -0.64 22.45
N SER A 514 22.08 -0.84 22.47
CA SER A 514 21.37 -1.69 21.53
C SER A 514 21.10 -0.89 20.25
N PHE A 515 21.31 -1.50 19.08
CA PHE A 515 21.14 -0.81 17.80
C PHE A 515 20.76 -1.79 16.68
N PRO A 516 19.82 -1.42 15.78
CA PRO A 516 19.41 -2.29 14.67
C PRO A 516 20.59 -2.64 13.76
N LEU A 517 20.75 -3.92 13.42
CA LEU A 517 21.81 -4.35 12.49
C LEU A 517 21.59 -3.79 11.09
N MET A 518 20.33 -3.61 10.66
CA MET A 518 20.01 -3.15 9.32
C MET A 518 20.53 -1.72 9.03
N GLU A 519 20.72 -0.92 10.08
CA GLU A 519 21.25 0.44 9.97
C GLU A 519 22.78 0.53 9.98
N LEU A 520 23.50 -0.60 9.97
CA LEU A 520 24.95 -0.66 10.08
C LEU A 520 25.60 -1.04 8.75
N MET A 521 26.53 -0.23 8.25
CA MET A 521 27.39 -0.60 7.12
C MET A 521 28.72 -1.17 7.61
N PRO A 522 29.33 -2.14 6.92
CA PRO A 522 30.70 -2.47 7.21
C PRO A 522 31.63 -1.29 6.91
N VAL A 523 32.68 -1.11 7.70
CA VAL A 523 33.72 -0.10 7.42
C VAL A 523 34.41 -0.35 6.08
N ASN A 524 34.52 -1.62 5.67
CA ASN A 524 35.07 -2.05 4.40
C ASN A 524 34.26 -3.23 3.84
N GLU A 525 33.50 -2.99 2.78
CA GLU A 525 32.65 -3.99 2.12
C GLU A 525 33.44 -5.17 1.52
N HIS A 526 34.73 -4.98 1.23
CA HIS A 526 35.58 -6.05 0.70
C HIS A 526 36.19 -6.94 1.79
N ASP A 527 35.96 -6.66 3.08
CA ASP A 527 36.37 -7.55 4.15
C ASP A 527 35.45 -8.78 4.17
N PRO A 528 35.97 -10.02 4.10
CA PRO A 528 35.16 -11.22 4.25
C PRO A 528 34.33 -11.23 5.55
N LYS A 529 34.81 -10.57 6.62
CA LYS A 529 34.07 -10.45 7.88
C LYS A 529 32.85 -9.52 7.80
N ALA A 530 32.78 -8.68 6.77
CA ALA A 530 31.66 -7.80 6.50
C ALA A 530 30.49 -8.50 5.80
N GLN A 531 30.73 -9.65 5.17
CA GLN A 531 29.74 -10.34 4.35
C GLN A 531 28.46 -10.70 5.12
N PRO A 532 28.50 -11.22 6.36
CA PRO A 532 27.28 -11.49 7.13
C PRO A 532 26.38 -10.28 7.29
N LEU A 533 26.96 -9.10 7.52
CA LEU A 533 26.22 -7.85 7.68
C LEU A 533 25.61 -7.40 6.35
N LEU A 534 26.36 -7.49 5.25
CA LEU A 534 25.86 -7.15 3.91
C LEU A 534 24.73 -8.09 3.46
N ASP A 535 24.87 -9.38 3.70
CA ASP A 535 23.88 -10.40 3.33
C ASP A 535 22.58 -10.22 4.15
N TYR A 536 22.70 -10.01 5.46
CA TYR A 536 21.56 -9.73 6.32
C TYR A 536 20.83 -8.46 5.92
N ARG A 537 21.59 -7.41 5.60
CA ARG A 537 21.00 -6.13 5.20
C ARG A 537 20.24 -6.22 3.91
N TYR A 538 20.80 -6.87 2.91
CA TYR A 538 20.12 -7.11 1.65
C TYR A 538 18.81 -7.89 1.86
N TRP A 539 18.83 -8.89 2.75
CA TRP A 539 17.62 -9.62 3.13
C TRP A 539 16.62 -8.72 3.88
N ALA A 540 17.07 -7.98 4.88
CA ALA A 540 16.23 -7.14 5.73
C ALA A 540 15.55 -6.03 4.94
N ASP A 541 16.27 -5.35 4.04
CA ASP A 541 15.73 -4.27 3.19
C ASP A 541 14.58 -4.72 2.27
N LEU A 542 14.39 -6.03 2.07
CA LEU A 542 13.34 -6.61 1.23
C LEU A 542 12.24 -7.32 2.01
N MET A 543 12.48 -7.69 3.27
CA MET A 543 11.58 -8.55 4.06
C MET A 543 11.02 -7.88 5.32
N LEU A 544 11.61 -6.76 5.75
CA LEU A 544 11.23 -5.96 6.92
C LEU A 544 11.00 -4.52 6.45
#